data_AF-U3AR42-F1
#
_entry.id   AF-U3AR42-F1
#
_cell.length_a   1.000
_cell.length_b   1.000
_cell.length_c   1.000
_cell.angle_alpha   90.00
_cell.angle_beta   90.00
_cell.angle_gamma   90.00
#
_symmetry.space_group_name_H-M   'P 1'
#
loop_
_entity.id
_entity.type
_entity.pdbx_description
1 polymer ?
#
loop_
_entity_poly.entity_id
_entity_poly.type
_entity_poly.pdbx_seq_one_letter_code
_entity_poly.pdbx_strand_id
1 'polypeptide(L)'
;MGLDTGFLTLGAKVEIAYLRDHRGFSNLLSEQDPKPYCPGYTDFLVDTSMIDIVAARLPIEAACVVRAEARMPRPSSTDICWMGEQNQTFVDLLPAYRRVIRRLRNAAAEPHPLLCAWSA
;
A
#
# COMPACT_ATOMS: atom_id res chain seq x y z
N MET A 1 -17.27 3.07 9.41
CA MET A 1 -16.82 1.96 8.56
C MET A 1 -15.54 2.42 7.88
N GLY A 2 -14.41 1.88 8.31
CA GLY A 2 -13.08 2.23 7.78
C GLY A 2 -12.80 1.44 6.51
N LEU A 3 -11.94 1.94 5.63
CA LEU A 3 -11.58 1.21 4.40
C LEU A 3 -10.33 0.37 4.65
N ASP A 4 -10.48 -0.94 4.69
CA ASP A 4 -9.37 -1.87 4.83
C ASP A 4 -8.88 -2.30 3.44
N THR A 5 -7.58 -2.19 3.20
CA THR A 5 -6.97 -2.47 1.89
C THR A 5 -5.88 -3.54 2.06
N GLY A 6 -6.06 -4.68 1.40
CA GLY A 6 -5.08 -5.77 1.34
C GLY A 6 -4.43 -5.87 -0.04
N PHE A 7 -3.14 -6.20 -0.06
CA PHE A 7 -2.38 -6.45 -1.28
C PHE A 7 -1.93 -7.90 -1.31
N LEU A 8 -2.37 -8.64 -2.33
CA LEU A 8 -2.26 -10.09 -2.39
C LEU A 8 -1.68 -10.52 -3.73
N THR A 9 -0.83 -11.54 -3.75
CA THR A 9 -0.43 -12.19 -5.02
C THR A 9 -1.42 -13.29 -5.37
N LEU A 10 -2.05 -13.23 -6.56
CA LEU A 10 -3.13 -14.17 -6.92
C LEU A 10 -2.69 -15.64 -7.00
N GLY A 11 -1.46 -15.90 -7.47
CA GLY A 11 -0.94 -17.26 -7.59
C GLY A 11 -0.42 -17.83 -6.28
N ALA A 12 0.48 -17.11 -5.61
CA ALA A 12 1.07 -17.56 -4.35
C ALA A 12 0.14 -17.40 -3.14
N LYS A 13 -0.95 -16.63 -3.28
CA LYS A 13 -1.91 -16.29 -2.20
C LYS A 13 -1.22 -15.72 -0.96
N VAL A 14 -0.13 -14.97 -1.18
CA VAL A 14 0.64 -14.33 -0.13
C VAL A 14 0.18 -12.89 0.00
N GLU A 15 -0.14 -12.48 1.23
CA GLU A 15 -0.35 -11.08 1.59
C GLU A 15 0.99 -10.34 1.63
N ILE A 16 1.10 -9.30 0.81
CA ILE A 16 2.29 -8.46 0.68
C ILE A 16 2.24 -7.31 1.69
N ALA A 17 1.06 -6.72 1.86
CA ALA A 17 0.77 -5.67 2.82
C ALA A 17 -0.72 -5.61 3.10
N TYR A 18 -1.06 -5.11 4.28
CA TYR A 18 -2.42 -4.80 4.69
C TYR A 18 -2.42 -3.42 5.34
N LEU A 19 -3.41 -2.61 5.03
CA LEU A 19 -3.59 -1.25 5.53
C LEU A 19 -5.03 -1.10 6.04
N ARG A 20 -5.18 -0.94 7.35
CA ARG A 20 -6.48 -0.73 8.00
C ARG A 20 -6.86 0.74 8.04
N ASP A 21 -7.93 1.16 7.37
CA ASP A 21 -8.40 2.55 7.35
C ASP A 21 -7.33 3.58 6.90
N HIS A 22 -6.53 3.22 5.89
CA HIS A 22 -5.58 4.14 5.24
C HIS A 22 -6.15 4.74 3.95
N ARG A 23 -7.28 5.44 4.08
CA ARG A 23 -8.04 5.98 2.94
C ARG A 23 -7.22 6.90 2.06
N GLY A 24 -6.37 7.75 2.64
CA GLY A 24 -5.48 8.64 1.91
C GLY A 24 -4.56 7.86 0.98
N PHE A 25 -3.96 6.78 1.48
CA PHE A 25 -3.16 5.88 0.64
C PHE A 25 -4.00 5.17 -0.44
N SER A 26 -5.13 4.58 -0.06
CA SER A 26 -5.98 3.82 -0.98
C SER A 26 -6.55 4.71 -2.10
N ASN A 27 -6.91 5.95 -1.80
CA ASN A 27 -7.39 6.91 -2.79
C ASN A 27 -6.34 7.20 -3.87
N LEU A 28 -5.04 7.22 -3.54
CA LEU A 28 -3.99 7.41 -4.56
C LEU A 28 -3.96 6.29 -5.61
N LEU A 29 -4.44 5.09 -5.26
CA LEU A 29 -4.62 3.99 -6.21
C LEU A 29 -5.92 4.17 -7.00
N SER A 30 -7.04 4.45 -6.32
CA SER A 30 -8.35 4.61 -6.99
C SER A 30 -8.43 5.82 -7.92
N GLU A 31 -7.74 6.90 -7.63
CA GLU A 31 -7.69 8.10 -8.49
C GLU A 31 -7.07 7.82 -9.86
N GLN A 32 -6.44 6.66 -10.04
CA GLN A 32 -5.92 6.20 -11.33
C GLN A 32 -6.97 5.44 -12.17
N ASP A 33 -8.23 5.40 -11.69
CA ASP A 33 -9.38 4.74 -12.32
C ASP A 33 -9.08 3.28 -12.74
N PRO A 34 -8.63 2.43 -11.80
CA PRO A 34 -8.26 1.07 -12.13
C PRO A 34 -9.50 0.26 -12.53
N LYS A 35 -9.35 -0.54 -13.59
CA LYS A 35 -10.41 -1.46 -14.01
C LYS A 35 -10.54 -2.60 -12.99
N PRO A 36 -11.78 -3.00 -12.65
CA PRO A 36 -12.01 -4.20 -11.85
C PRO A 36 -11.33 -5.43 -12.45
N TYR A 37 -10.74 -6.26 -11.59
CA TYR A 37 -10.18 -7.55 -11.97
C TYR A 37 -11.27 -8.54 -12.42
N CYS A 38 -12.42 -8.52 -11.74
CA CYS A 38 -13.58 -9.35 -12.06
C CYS A 38 -14.85 -8.49 -12.19
N PRO A 39 -15.77 -8.80 -13.14
CA PRO A 39 -17.07 -8.14 -13.22
C PRO A 39 -17.86 -8.26 -11.91
N GLY A 40 -18.40 -7.15 -11.42
CA GLY A 40 -19.17 -7.09 -10.16
C GLY A 40 -18.32 -6.97 -8.88
N TYR A 41 -16.99 -6.93 -9.00
CA TYR A 41 -16.07 -6.68 -7.90
C TYR A 41 -15.43 -5.30 -8.01
N THR A 42 -14.92 -4.78 -6.89
CA THR A 42 -14.15 -3.53 -6.85
C THR A 42 -12.65 -3.75 -6.73
N ASP A 43 -12.22 -5.02 -6.54
CA ASP A 43 -10.81 -5.39 -6.49
C ASP A 43 -10.16 -5.20 -7.86
N PHE A 44 -8.90 -4.77 -7.88
CA PHE A 44 -8.19 -4.46 -9.13
C PHE A 44 -6.73 -4.89 -9.08
N LEU A 45 -6.14 -5.11 -10.27
CA LEU A 45 -4.74 -5.44 -10.38
C LEU A 45 -3.88 -4.18 -10.22
N VAL A 46 -2.77 -4.34 -9.50
CA VAL A 46 -1.78 -3.30 -9.26
C VAL A 46 -0.53 -3.65 -10.05
N ASP A 47 -0.14 -2.77 -10.97
CA ASP A 47 1.11 -2.91 -11.71
C ASP A 47 2.17 -1.92 -11.22
N THR A 48 3.39 -2.08 -11.73
CA THR A 48 4.54 -1.23 -11.38
C THR A 48 4.29 0.24 -11.70
N SER A 49 3.60 0.56 -12.80
CA SER A 49 3.32 1.95 -13.18
C SER A 49 2.40 2.63 -12.17
N MET A 50 1.38 1.92 -11.70
CA MET A 50 0.45 2.42 -10.69
C MET A 50 1.18 2.68 -9.36
N ILE A 51 2.06 1.76 -8.97
CA ILE A 51 2.88 1.89 -7.75
C ILE A 51 3.83 3.09 -7.87
N ASP A 52 4.43 3.30 -9.05
CA ASP A 52 5.34 4.42 -9.29
C ASP A 52 4.62 5.76 -9.27
N ILE A 53 3.39 5.84 -9.78
CA ILE A 53 2.54 7.04 -9.70
C ILE A 53 2.21 7.35 -8.23
N VAL A 54 1.81 6.35 -7.43
CA VAL A 54 1.57 6.56 -5.99
C VAL A 54 2.84 7.02 -5.28
N ALA A 55 3.97 6.38 -5.57
CA ALA A 55 5.27 6.71 -5.01
C ALA A 55 5.68 8.16 -5.31
N ALA A 56 5.43 8.65 -6.52
CA ALA A 56 5.75 10.02 -6.93
C ALA A 56 4.87 11.08 -6.23
N ARG A 57 3.65 10.71 -5.80
CA ARG A 57 2.74 11.62 -5.08
C ARG A 57 3.05 11.74 -3.60
N LEU A 58 3.87 10.86 -3.06
CA LEU A 58 4.27 10.87 -1.66
C LEU A 58 5.74 11.34 -1.54
N PRO A 59 6.09 12.14 -0.52
CA PRO A 59 7.49 12.54 -0.28
C PRO A 59 8.34 11.40 0.34
N ILE A 60 8.14 10.16 -0.11
CA ILE A 60 8.76 8.95 0.48
C ILE A 60 10.25 8.83 0.21
N GLU A 61 10.79 9.50 -0.82
CA GLU A 61 12.23 9.54 -1.11
C GLU A 61 12.96 10.66 -0.34
N ALA A 62 12.26 11.47 0.46
CA ALA A 62 12.90 12.48 1.28
C ALA A 62 13.89 11.82 2.27
N ALA A 63 15.09 12.37 2.40
CA ALA A 63 16.17 11.77 3.18
C ALA A 63 15.78 11.50 4.65
N CYS A 64 14.89 12.31 5.23
CA CYS A 64 14.34 12.08 6.57
C CYS A 64 13.47 10.81 6.62
N VAL A 65 12.59 10.59 5.64
CA VAL A 65 11.72 9.42 5.54
C VAL A 65 12.56 8.15 5.32
N VAL A 66 13.55 8.21 4.44
CA VAL A 66 14.46 7.07 4.19
C VAL A 66 15.18 6.65 5.48
N ARG A 67 15.74 7.62 6.22
CA ARG A 67 16.41 7.34 7.49
C ARG A 67 15.45 6.83 8.56
N ALA A 68 14.24 7.36 8.61
CA ALA A 68 13.21 6.91 9.55
C ALA A 68 12.79 5.46 9.23
N GLU A 69 12.57 5.12 7.97
CA GLU A 69 12.22 3.75 7.54
C GLU A 69 13.31 2.76 7.88
N ALA A 70 14.58 3.12 7.66
CA ALA A 70 15.73 2.27 7.99
C ALA A 70 15.86 1.99 9.49
N ARG A 71 15.44 2.93 10.35
CA ARG A 71 15.45 2.78 11.82
C ARG A 71 14.18 2.15 12.37
N MET A 72 13.11 2.06 11.57
CA MET A 72 11.82 1.56 12.00
C MET A 72 11.81 0.03 12.12
N PRO A 73 11.58 -0.53 13.31
CA PRO A 73 11.42 -1.97 13.49
C PRO A 73 10.27 -2.54 12.64
N ARG A 74 10.35 -3.83 12.28
CA ARG A 74 9.25 -4.49 11.56
C ARG A 74 7.92 -4.46 12.33
N PRO A 75 7.86 -4.78 13.64
CA PRO A 75 6.61 -4.72 14.40
C PRO A 75 5.97 -3.34 14.36
N SER A 76 6.75 -2.28 14.59
CA SER A 76 6.25 -0.91 14.57
C SER A 76 5.64 -0.51 13.22
N SER A 77 6.21 -0.98 12.10
CA SER A 77 5.63 -0.74 10.78
C SER A 77 4.31 -1.48 10.59
N THR A 78 4.17 -2.69 11.14
CA THR A 78 2.92 -3.44 11.12
C THR A 78 1.88 -2.71 11.96
N ASP A 79 2.23 -2.31 13.18
CA ASP A 79 1.32 -1.58 14.09
C ASP A 79 0.79 -0.30 13.43
N ILE A 80 1.66 0.48 12.78
CA ILE A 80 1.27 1.66 12.00
C ILE A 80 0.21 1.32 10.94
N CYS A 81 0.39 0.21 10.22
CA CYS A 81 -0.56 -0.23 9.19
C CYS A 81 -1.90 -0.75 9.77
N TRP A 82 -1.95 -1.05 11.08
CA TRP A 82 -3.13 -1.54 11.78
C TRP A 82 -3.88 -0.46 12.56
N MET A 83 -3.22 0.63 12.96
CA MET A 83 -3.84 1.69 13.76
C MET A 83 -4.69 2.67 12.92
N GLY A 84 -4.57 2.64 11.58
CA GLY A 84 -5.29 3.54 10.69
C GLY A 84 -4.81 5.00 10.70
N GLU A 85 -5.16 5.72 9.65
CA GLU A 85 -4.64 7.07 9.39
C GLU A 85 -5.06 8.09 10.44
N GLN A 86 -6.29 7.99 10.96
CA GLN A 86 -6.84 8.94 11.94
C GLN A 86 -6.07 9.00 13.26
N ASN A 87 -5.31 7.96 13.58
CA ASN A 87 -4.56 7.86 14.83
C ASN A 87 -3.10 8.32 14.70
N GLN A 88 -2.70 8.82 13.51
CA GLN A 88 -1.31 9.03 13.16
C GLN A 88 -1.14 10.31 12.34
N THR A 89 0.02 10.97 12.45
CA THR A 89 0.30 12.10 11.57
C THR A 89 0.76 11.59 10.20
N PHE A 90 0.54 12.38 9.15
CA PHE A 90 1.03 12.03 7.81
C PHE A 90 2.54 11.77 7.79
N VAL A 91 3.32 12.52 8.58
CA VAL A 91 4.77 12.36 8.69
C VAL A 91 5.15 10.99 9.27
N ASP A 92 4.39 10.50 10.25
CA ASP A 92 4.63 9.18 10.88
C ASP A 92 4.27 8.01 9.95
N LEU A 93 3.34 8.24 9.03
CA LEU A 93 2.89 7.25 8.05
C LEU A 93 3.89 7.05 6.90
N LEU A 94 4.60 8.11 6.49
CA LEU A 94 5.49 8.09 5.32
C LEU A 94 6.55 6.96 5.36
N PRO A 95 7.24 6.66 6.47
CA PRO A 95 8.20 5.57 6.51
C PRO A 95 7.53 4.19 6.35
N ALA A 96 6.33 4.00 6.90
CA ALA A 96 5.57 2.77 6.70
C ALA A 96 5.10 2.64 5.25
N TYR A 97 4.58 3.72 4.65
CA TYR A 97 4.17 3.76 3.25
C TYR A 97 5.33 3.51 2.30
N ARG A 98 6.51 4.08 2.57
CA ARG A 98 7.73 3.76 1.82
C ARG A 98 8.01 2.25 1.83
N ARG A 99 7.92 1.62 3.00
CA ARG A 99 8.15 0.18 3.14
C ARG A 99 7.10 -0.65 2.40
N VAL A 100 5.81 -0.25 2.47
CA VAL A 100 4.72 -0.86 1.71
C VAL A 100 4.98 -0.75 0.21
N ILE A 101 5.23 0.45 -0.31
CA ILE A 101 5.54 0.69 -1.73
C ILE A 101 6.71 -0.17 -2.21
N ARG A 102 7.79 -0.28 -1.41
CA ARG A 102 8.93 -1.16 -1.76
C ARG A 102 8.50 -2.63 -1.84
N ARG A 103 7.66 -3.10 -0.90
CA ARG A 103 7.14 -4.48 -0.93
C ARG A 103 6.25 -4.71 -2.15
N LEU A 104 5.38 -3.76 -2.48
CA LEU A 104 4.52 -3.83 -3.66
C LEU A 104 5.34 -3.85 -4.94
N ARG A 105 6.36 -2.98 -5.08
CA ARG A 105 7.28 -3.01 -6.24
C ARG A 105 7.97 -4.36 -6.38
N ASN A 106 8.50 -4.90 -5.29
CA ASN A 106 9.14 -6.22 -5.31
C ASN A 106 8.15 -7.32 -5.73
N ALA A 107 6.92 -7.28 -5.20
CA ALA A 107 5.89 -8.26 -5.56
C ALA A 107 5.40 -8.11 -7.01
N ALA A 108 5.32 -6.88 -7.54
CA ALA A 108 4.94 -6.63 -8.93
C ALA A 108 6.03 -7.06 -9.94
N ALA A 109 7.27 -7.26 -9.48
CA ALA A 109 8.35 -7.82 -10.29
C ALA A 109 8.32 -9.36 -10.36
N GLU A 110 7.52 -10.02 -9.52
CA GLU A 110 7.33 -11.47 -9.53
C GLU A 110 6.33 -11.89 -10.62
N PRO A 111 6.34 -13.16 -11.07
CA PRO A 111 5.44 -13.62 -12.14
C PRO A 111 3.96 -13.68 -11.75
N HIS A 112 3.62 -13.46 -10.48
CA HIS A 112 2.24 -13.54 -9.99
C HIS A 112 1.60 -12.15 -9.96
N PRO A 113 0.40 -11.96 -10.54
CA PRO A 113 -0.28 -10.68 -10.50
C PRO A 113 -0.57 -10.23 -9.06
N LEU A 114 -0.37 -8.94 -8.81
CA LEU A 114 -0.67 -8.28 -7.55
C LEU A 114 -2.11 -7.74 -7.60
N LEU A 115 -2.94 -8.16 -6.65
CA LEU A 115 -4.32 -7.75 -6.47
C LEU A 115 -4.43 -6.80 -5.29
N CYS A 116 -5.15 -5.71 -5.46
CA CYS A 116 -5.63 -4.85 -4.39
C CYS A 116 -7.07 -5.26 -4.05
N ALA A 117 -7.31 -5.72 -2.82
CA ALA A 117 -8.61 -6.15 -2.32
C ALA A 117 -9.09 -5.22 -1.19
N TRP A 118 -10.35 -4.79 -1.26
CA TRP A 118 -10.88 -3.71 -0.41
C TRP A 118 -12.09 -4.21 0.37
N SER A 119 -12.10 -3.93 1.68
CA SER A 119 -13.19 -4.29 2.60
C SER A 119 -13.66 -3.03 3.32
N ALA A 120 -14.95 -2.70 3.22
CA ALA A 120 -15.59 -1.55 3.86
C ALA A 120 -16.41 -1.96 5.08
#